data_AF-K5UQE7-F1
#
_entry.id   AF-K5UQE7-F1
#
_cell.length_a   1.000
_cell.length_b   1.000
_cell.length_c   1.000
_cell.angle_alpha   90.00
_cell.angle_beta   90.00
_cell.angle_gamma   90.00
#
_symmetry.space_group_name_H-M   'P 1'
#
loop_
_entity.id
_entity.type
_entity.pdbx_description
1 polymer ?
#
loop_
_entity_poly.entity_id
_entity_poly.type
_entity_poly.pdbx_seq_one_letter_code
_entity_poly.pdbx_strand_id
1 'polypeptide(L)'
;MSADALPVELVDKAIKFAYNDADALTLTSCALVCRIWGAVSRPYIFERVKIASDDRLTVLENLVERDANVGPFIRALIVQPSPVLTTVPSSWVGRLAKRLPSKLARLQAIRLICIFDLGEAFERGFVHEFATFATVDRLTIDKCALNLSLVYLLAAALPGLRHLHLGVIMPVLSVLTEPLAQLHPLRLTSVGLDVGSVYPYGLRDLVSEVRAPLRSITLGVLAAPDVHALPSFAPLAAHIGEALMRTLKEERVLYSGPVPESAILEKLQRELPVIHAMGVLKVERV
;
A
#
# COMPACT_ATOMS: atom_id res chain seq x y z
N MET A 1 -20.06 -20.65 -42.17
CA MET A 1 -19.53 -21.44 -41.03
C MET A 1 -19.39 -20.47 -39.86
N SER A 2 -20.31 -20.51 -38.88
CA SER A 2 -20.11 -19.74 -37.65
C SER A 2 -18.92 -20.35 -36.94
N ALA A 3 -17.84 -19.60 -36.76
CA ALA A 3 -16.82 -19.99 -35.81
C ALA A 3 -17.51 -20.14 -34.46
N ASP A 4 -17.45 -21.35 -33.89
CA ASP A 4 -17.98 -21.61 -32.56
C ASP A 4 -17.35 -20.60 -31.60
N ALA A 5 -18.19 -19.70 -31.08
CA ALA A 5 -17.72 -18.65 -30.19
C ALA A 5 -17.16 -19.30 -28.92
N LEU A 6 -15.97 -18.89 -28.52
CA LEU A 6 -15.35 -19.37 -27.29
C LEU A 6 -16.29 -19.07 -26.09
N PRO A 7 -16.58 -20.05 -25.22
CA PRO A 7 -17.36 -19.82 -24.00
C PRO A 7 -16.81 -18.66 -23.17
N VAL A 8 -17.70 -17.83 -22.61
CA VAL A 8 -17.34 -16.61 -21.87
C VAL A 8 -16.48 -16.92 -20.65
N GLU A 9 -16.64 -18.09 -20.04
CA GLU A 9 -15.85 -18.57 -18.90
C GLU A 9 -14.39 -18.83 -19.28
N LEU A 10 -14.13 -19.25 -20.52
CA LEU A 10 -12.77 -19.42 -21.03
C LEU A 10 -12.13 -18.08 -21.36
N VAL A 11 -12.91 -17.12 -21.86
CA VAL A 11 -12.45 -15.73 -22.04
C VAL A 11 -12.06 -15.14 -20.68
N ASP A 12 -12.91 -15.25 -19.66
CA ASP A 12 -12.62 -14.74 -18.32
C ASP A 12 -11.36 -15.36 -17.70
N LYS A 13 -11.18 -16.68 -17.84
CA LYS A 13 -9.95 -17.35 -17.40
C LYS A 13 -8.70 -16.83 -18.12
N ALA A 14 -8.79 -16.62 -19.44
CA ALA A 14 -7.67 -16.07 -20.22
C ALA A 14 -7.32 -14.64 -19.81
N ILE A 15 -8.33 -13.78 -19.62
CA ILE A 15 -8.15 -12.40 -19.14
C ILE A 15 -7.57 -12.40 -17.72
N LYS A 16 -8.08 -13.25 -16.82
CA LYS A 16 -7.58 -13.34 -15.45
C LYS A 16 -6.12 -13.80 -15.40
N PHE A 17 -5.74 -14.75 -16.27
CA PHE A 17 -4.36 -15.17 -16.43
C PHE A 17 -3.49 -14.00 -16.92
N ALA A 18 -3.92 -13.30 -17.97
CA ALA A 18 -3.24 -12.10 -18.45
C ALA A 18 -3.15 -10.99 -17.39
N TYR A 19 -4.17 -10.81 -16.54
CA TYR A 19 -4.15 -9.80 -15.48
C TYR A 19 -3.06 -10.06 -14.42
N ASN A 20 -2.75 -11.33 -14.13
CA ASN A 20 -1.74 -11.68 -13.14
C ASN A 20 -0.30 -11.52 -13.67
N ASP A 21 -0.10 -11.84 -14.94
CA ASP A 21 1.24 -11.97 -15.53
C ASP A 21 1.62 -10.82 -16.49
N ALA A 22 0.63 -10.08 -17.00
CA ALA A 22 0.84 -9.11 -18.07
C ALA A 22 0.66 -7.65 -17.64
N ASP A 23 1.15 -6.75 -18.49
CA ASP A 23 1.01 -5.32 -18.32
C ASP A 23 -0.41 -4.82 -18.68
N ALA A 24 -0.70 -3.57 -18.31
CA ALA A 24 -1.99 -2.94 -18.61
C ALA A 24 -2.28 -2.85 -20.13
N LEU A 25 -1.24 -2.87 -20.98
CA LEU A 25 -1.38 -2.84 -22.43
C LEU A 25 -2.02 -4.12 -22.94
N THR A 26 -1.58 -5.27 -22.44
CA THR A 26 -2.13 -6.57 -22.83
C THR A 26 -3.64 -6.65 -22.58
N LEU A 27 -4.10 -6.23 -21.39
CA LEU A 27 -5.54 -6.19 -21.07
C LEU A 27 -6.32 -5.21 -21.95
N THR A 28 -5.70 -4.07 -22.28
CA THR A 28 -6.30 -3.09 -23.18
C THR A 28 -6.46 -3.67 -24.58
N SER A 29 -5.45 -4.39 -25.10
CA SER A 29 -5.53 -5.10 -26.37
C SER A 29 -6.64 -6.16 -26.36
N CYS A 30 -6.77 -6.93 -25.27
CA CYS A 30 -7.86 -7.88 -25.10
C CYS A 30 -9.24 -7.21 -25.21
N ALA A 31 -9.42 -6.06 -24.57
CA ALA A 31 -10.70 -5.35 -24.61
C ALA A 31 -11.09 -4.85 -26.02
N LEU A 32 -10.13 -4.72 -26.93
CA LEU A 32 -10.34 -4.27 -28.31
C LEU A 32 -10.65 -5.40 -29.29
N VAL A 33 -10.54 -6.67 -28.88
CA VAL A 33 -10.75 -7.83 -29.77
C VAL A 33 -12.20 -7.90 -30.26
N CYS A 34 -13.15 -7.93 -29.33
CA CYS A 34 -14.59 -7.92 -29.63
C CYS A 34 -15.40 -7.50 -28.41
N ARG A 35 -16.73 -7.36 -28.53
CA ARG A 35 -17.61 -6.89 -27.45
C ARG A 35 -17.57 -7.78 -26.20
N ILE A 36 -17.51 -9.10 -26.36
CA ILE A 36 -17.46 -10.05 -25.23
C ILE A 36 -16.15 -9.87 -24.46
N TRP A 37 -15.02 -9.85 -25.18
CA TRP A 37 -13.71 -9.63 -24.56
C TRP A 37 -13.63 -8.25 -23.90
N GLY A 38 -14.19 -7.21 -24.53
CA GLY A 38 -14.33 -5.88 -23.93
C GLY A 38 -15.10 -5.90 -22.61
N ALA A 39 -16.27 -6.56 -22.58
CA ALA A 39 -17.09 -6.66 -21.39
C ALA A 39 -16.39 -7.43 -20.24
N VAL A 40 -15.73 -8.54 -20.58
CA VAL A 40 -15.01 -9.38 -19.61
C VAL A 40 -13.72 -8.72 -19.12
N SER A 41 -13.00 -7.98 -19.96
CA SER A 41 -11.74 -7.32 -19.60
C SER A 41 -11.94 -6.07 -18.74
N ARG A 42 -13.10 -5.43 -18.87
CA ARG A 42 -13.40 -4.13 -18.24
C ARG A 42 -13.17 -4.09 -16.72
N PRO A 43 -13.65 -5.05 -15.91
CA PRO A 43 -13.40 -5.07 -14.47
C PRO A 43 -11.90 -5.09 -14.14
N TYR A 44 -11.12 -5.90 -14.85
CA TYR A 44 -9.67 -6.06 -14.64
C TYR A 44 -8.88 -4.81 -15.05
N ILE A 45 -9.28 -4.13 -16.13
CA ILE A 45 -8.64 -2.86 -16.56
C ILE A 45 -8.84 -1.76 -15.51
N PHE A 46 -10.05 -1.64 -14.97
CA PHE A 46 -10.39 -0.58 -14.02
C PHE A 46 -10.11 -0.95 -12.56
N GLU A 47 -9.76 -2.20 -12.25
CA GLU A 47 -9.53 -2.65 -10.87
C GLU A 47 -8.46 -1.81 -10.16
N ARG A 48 -7.38 -1.47 -10.87
CA ARG A 48 -6.21 -0.76 -10.34
C ARG A 48 -5.94 0.49 -11.18
N VAL A 49 -6.31 1.66 -10.65
CA VAL A 49 -6.13 2.93 -11.36
C VAL A 49 -4.92 3.68 -10.82
N LYS A 50 -3.98 4.01 -11.72
CA LYS A 50 -2.82 4.84 -11.41
C LYS A 50 -3.08 6.30 -11.78
N ILE A 51 -2.87 7.20 -10.81
CA ILE A 51 -3.00 8.66 -10.96
C ILE A 51 -1.62 9.27 -10.78
N ALA A 52 -1.07 9.83 -11.85
CA ALA A 52 0.27 10.41 -11.86
C ALA A 52 0.31 11.93 -12.01
N SER A 53 -0.84 12.55 -12.26
CA SER A 53 -0.99 13.99 -12.44
C SER A 53 -2.42 14.43 -12.15
N ASP A 54 -2.62 15.73 -12.00
CA ASP A 54 -3.96 16.32 -11.84
C ASP A 54 -4.86 16.13 -13.06
N ASP A 55 -4.29 16.15 -14.27
CA ASP A 55 -5.04 15.85 -15.50
C ASP A 55 -5.61 14.43 -15.45
N ARG A 56 -4.82 13.46 -14.97
CA ARG A 56 -5.28 12.07 -14.81
C ARG A 56 -6.35 11.94 -13.72
N LEU A 57 -6.23 12.71 -12.64
CA LEU A 57 -7.28 12.78 -11.62
C LEU A 57 -8.59 13.33 -12.21
N THR A 58 -8.51 14.39 -13.01
CA THR A 58 -9.66 15.00 -13.67
C THR A 58 -10.28 14.09 -14.73
N VAL A 59 -9.47 13.38 -15.51
CA VAL A 59 -9.95 12.37 -16.46
C VAL A 59 -10.68 11.24 -15.73
N LEU A 60 -10.12 10.74 -14.63
CA LEU A 60 -10.78 9.71 -13.83
C LEU A 60 -12.12 10.19 -13.29
N GLU A 61 -12.15 11.39 -12.71
CA GLU A 61 -13.38 12.03 -12.23
C GLU A 61 -14.45 12.10 -13.31
N ASN A 62 -14.11 12.68 -14.46
CA ASN A 62 -15.05 12.81 -15.58
C ASN A 62 -15.54 11.45 -16.08
N LEU A 63 -14.67 10.42 -16.05
CA LEU A 63 -15.02 9.07 -16.46
C LEU A 63 -16.04 8.43 -15.52
N VAL A 64 -15.81 8.50 -14.20
CA VAL A 64 -16.73 7.90 -13.21
C VAL A 64 -18.05 8.66 -13.11
N GLU A 65 -18.07 9.96 -13.44
CA GLU A 65 -19.29 10.75 -13.54
C GLU A 65 -20.11 10.41 -14.81
N ARG A 66 -19.44 10.20 -15.94
CA ARG A 66 -20.11 9.88 -17.21
C ARG A 66 -20.57 8.44 -17.30
N ASP A 67 -19.85 7.51 -16.68
CA ASP A 67 -20.19 6.09 -16.67
C ASP A 67 -20.21 5.52 -15.25
N ALA A 68 -21.42 5.41 -14.70
CA ALA A 68 -21.68 4.89 -13.36
C ALA A 68 -21.20 3.44 -13.16
N ASN A 69 -20.92 2.68 -14.23
CA ASN A 69 -20.42 1.31 -14.13
C ASN A 69 -18.91 1.25 -13.85
N VAL A 70 -18.15 2.34 -14.05
CA VAL A 70 -16.70 2.33 -13.86
C VAL A 70 -16.32 2.34 -12.38
N GLY A 71 -16.93 3.23 -11.58
CA GLY A 71 -16.64 3.38 -10.15
C GLY A 71 -16.66 2.05 -9.37
N PRO A 72 -17.69 1.19 -9.55
CA PRO A 72 -17.77 -0.12 -8.90
C PRO A 72 -16.66 -1.11 -9.22
N PHE A 73 -15.92 -0.94 -10.33
CA PHE A 73 -14.79 -1.80 -10.69
C PHE A 73 -13.49 -1.37 -10.01
N ILE A 74 -13.34 -0.11 -9.60
CA ILE A 74 -12.10 0.41 -9.02
C ILE A 74 -11.95 -0.09 -7.58
N ARG A 75 -10.93 -0.93 -7.35
CA ARG A 75 -10.60 -1.51 -6.04
C ARG A 75 -9.32 -0.96 -5.44
N ALA A 76 -8.41 -0.47 -6.26
CA ALA A 76 -7.17 0.12 -5.82
C ALA A 76 -6.85 1.43 -6.55
N LEU A 77 -6.46 2.45 -5.79
CA LEU A 77 -5.87 3.68 -6.30
C LEU A 77 -4.36 3.68 -6.04
N ILE A 78 -3.59 4.00 -7.08
CA ILE A 78 -2.15 4.19 -7.00
C ILE A 78 -1.85 5.65 -7.32
N VAL A 79 -1.60 6.44 -6.29
CA VAL A 79 -1.21 7.85 -6.41
C VAL A 79 0.31 7.88 -6.49
N GLN A 80 0.83 8.18 -7.67
CA GLN A 80 2.26 8.20 -7.94
C GLN A 80 2.60 9.38 -8.86
N PRO A 81 2.88 10.57 -8.29
CA PRO A 81 3.32 11.72 -9.05
C PRO A 81 4.53 11.39 -9.94
N SER A 82 4.65 12.08 -11.08
CA SER A 82 5.77 11.87 -12.00
C SER A 82 7.11 12.09 -11.29
N PRO A 83 8.06 11.14 -11.37
CA PRO A 83 9.35 11.25 -10.71
C PRO A 83 10.25 12.32 -11.34
N VAL A 84 9.89 12.87 -12.50
CA VAL A 84 10.71 13.87 -13.22
C VAL A 84 10.76 15.21 -12.46
N LEU A 85 9.82 15.46 -11.54
CA LEU A 85 9.69 16.72 -10.81
C LEU A 85 9.85 16.51 -9.28
N THR A 86 10.86 15.75 -8.84
CA THR A 86 11.09 15.41 -7.42
C THR A 86 11.18 16.61 -6.47
N THR A 87 11.24 17.84 -6.99
CA THR A 87 11.35 19.08 -6.20
C THR A 87 10.03 19.85 -6.08
N VAL A 88 8.99 19.52 -6.86
CA VAL A 88 7.72 20.27 -6.83
C VAL A 88 6.69 19.51 -5.99
N PRO A 89 6.17 20.11 -4.90
CA PRO A 89 5.11 19.52 -4.09
C PRO A 89 3.93 19.10 -4.95
N SER A 90 3.43 17.88 -4.72
CA SER A 90 2.30 17.33 -5.48
C SER A 90 0.97 17.83 -4.92
N SER A 91 0.73 19.14 -4.93
CA SER A 91 -0.44 19.79 -4.32
C SER A 91 -1.79 19.22 -4.81
N TRP A 92 -1.84 18.68 -6.03
CA TRP A 92 -3.02 18.01 -6.56
C TRP A 92 -3.42 16.75 -5.78
N VAL A 93 -2.48 16.10 -5.09
CA VAL A 93 -2.76 14.94 -4.24
C VAL A 93 -3.78 15.30 -3.18
N GLY A 94 -3.70 16.51 -2.62
CA GLY A 94 -4.66 17.05 -1.67
C GLY A 94 -6.11 17.04 -2.19
N ARG A 95 -6.31 17.20 -3.51
CA ARG A 95 -7.63 17.23 -4.14
C ARG A 95 -8.28 15.86 -4.26
N LEU A 96 -7.54 14.75 -4.19
CA LEU A 96 -8.14 13.42 -4.39
C LEU A 96 -9.21 13.12 -3.34
N ALA A 97 -8.95 13.53 -2.09
CA ALA A 97 -9.80 13.28 -0.95
C ALA A 97 -11.14 14.01 -1.04
N LYS A 98 -11.19 15.15 -1.73
CA LYS A 98 -12.43 15.89 -2.00
C LYS A 98 -13.26 15.26 -3.13
N ARG A 99 -12.58 14.70 -4.13
CA ARG A 99 -13.15 14.41 -5.45
C ARG A 99 -13.68 13.00 -5.65
N LEU A 100 -12.99 12.01 -5.08
CA LEU A 100 -13.19 10.60 -5.39
C LEU A 100 -14.02 9.76 -4.40
N PRO A 101 -14.07 10.03 -3.08
CA PRO A 101 -14.65 9.08 -2.12
C PRO A 101 -16.08 8.66 -2.43
N SER A 102 -16.96 9.61 -2.76
CA SER A 102 -18.37 9.34 -3.09
C SER A 102 -18.56 8.57 -4.40
N LYS A 103 -17.55 8.60 -5.29
CA LYS A 103 -17.58 7.99 -6.63
C LYS A 103 -16.99 6.57 -6.62
N LEU A 104 -16.20 6.24 -5.61
CA LEU A 104 -15.44 4.99 -5.50
C LEU A 104 -15.89 4.15 -4.29
N ALA A 105 -17.18 3.85 -4.21
CA ALA A 105 -17.82 3.13 -3.09
C ALA A 105 -17.30 1.70 -2.82
N ARG A 106 -16.36 1.23 -3.64
CA ARG A 106 -15.80 -0.13 -3.64
C ARG A 106 -14.28 -0.15 -3.50
N LEU A 107 -13.68 1.01 -3.25
CA LEU A 107 -12.25 1.18 -3.09
C LEU A 107 -11.75 0.51 -1.80
N GLN A 108 -10.80 -0.40 -1.93
CA GLN A 108 -10.26 -1.18 -0.81
C GLN A 108 -8.81 -0.78 -0.50
N ALA A 109 -8.04 -0.42 -1.52
CA ALA A 109 -6.62 -0.11 -1.37
C ALA A 109 -6.26 1.29 -1.88
N ILE A 110 -5.46 2.01 -1.10
CA ILE A 110 -4.79 3.24 -1.53
C ILE A 110 -3.28 3.01 -1.42
N ARG A 111 -2.54 3.31 -2.49
CA ARG A 111 -1.08 3.30 -2.52
C ARG A 111 -0.59 4.71 -2.81
N LEU A 112 0.19 5.26 -1.90
CA LEU A 112 0.89 6.53 -2.03
C LEU A 112 2.35 6.21 -2.34
N ILE A 113 2.83 6.58 -3.53
CA ILE A 113 4.16 6.21 -4.01
C ILE A 113 4.91 7.46 -4.48
N CYS A 114 6.17 7.62 -4.11
CA CYS A 114 7.01 8.76 -4.55
C CYS A 114 6.39 10.12 -4.19
N ILE A 115 5.67 10.23 -3.07
CA ILE A 115 5.09 11.51 -2.63
C ILE A 115 6.14 12.27 -1.83
N PHE A 116 6.43 13.49 -2.26
CA PHE A 116 7.22 14.46 -1.53
C PHE A 116 6.28 15.55 -1.02
N ASP A 117 6.18 15.70 0.30
CA ASP A 117 5.44 16.81 0.89
C ASP A 117 6.17 17.42 2.08
N LEU A 118 6.30 18.75 2.05
CA LEU A 118 6.83 19.57 3.13
C LEU A 118 5.72 20.18 4.01
N GLY A 119 4.46 19.75 3.81
CA GLY A 119 3.27 20.23 4.52
C GLY A 119 2.33 21.06 3.66
N GLU A 120 2.53 21.12 2.35
CA GLU A 120 1.69 21.89 1.42
C GLU A 120 0.58 21.03 0.82
N ALA A 121 0.88 19.77 0.48
CA ALA A 121 -0.08 18.88 -0.18
C ALA A 121 -1.16 18.36 0.78
N PHE A 122 -0.83 18.23 2.07
CA PHE A 122 -1.73 17.74 3.11
C PHE A 122 -2.22 18.91 3.99
N GLU A 123 -3.01 19.81 3.40
CA GLU A 123 -3.67 20.91 4.11
C GLU A 123 -4.50 20.41 5.32
N ARG A 124 -4.81 21.30 6.28
CA ARG A 124 -5.56 20.96 7.51
C ARG A 124 -6.87 20.18 7.25
N GLY A 125 -7.54 20.43 6.12
CA GLY A 125 -8.79 19.74 5.74
C GLY A 125 -8.59 18.35 5.14
N PHE A 126 -7.39 18.04 4.63
CA PHE A 126 -7.15 16.81 3.88
C PHE A 126 -7.45 15.57 4.70
N VAL A 127 -6.99 15.51 5.95
CA VAL A 127 -7.14 14.32 6.80
C VAL A 127 -8.62 14.00 7.03
N HIS A 128 -9.46 15.03 7.23
CA HIS A 128 -10.90 14.87 7.39
C HIS A 128 -11.59 14.39 6.10
N GLU A 129 -11.18 14.92 4.96
CA GLU A 129 -11.71 14.50 3.66
C GLU A 129 -11.24 13.08 3.32
N PHE A 130 -10.00 12.75 3.64
CA PHE A 130 -9.41 11.44 3.43
C PHE A 130 -10.13 10.37 4.26
N ALA A 131 -10.66 10.75 5.43
CA ALA A 131 -11.46 9.85 6.27
C ALA A 131 -12.77 9.38 5.62
N THR A 132 -13.24 10.06 4.57
CA THR A 132 -14.45 9.66 3.85
C THR A 132 -14.27 8.39 3.00
N PHE A 133 -13.01 7.92 2.80
CA PHE A 133 -12.71 6.62 2.19
C PHE A 133 -12.98 5.44 3.15
N ALA A 134 -14.22 5.29 3.60
CA ALA A 134 -14.60 4.36 4.66
C ALA A 134 -14.40 2.87 4.31
N THR A 135 -14.36 2.52 3.02
CA THR A 135 -14.18 1.14 2.55
C THR A 135 -12.73 0.71 2.41
N VAL A 136 -11.78 1.65 2.55
CA VAL A 136 -10.35 1.35 2.39
C VAL A 136 -9.85 0.59 3.60
N ASP A 137 -9.40 -0.64 3.36
CA ASP A 137 -8.86 -1.54 4.36
C ASP A 137 -7.34 -1.73 4.22
N ARG A 138 -6.74 -1.27 3.10
CA ARG A 138 -5.29 -1.31 2.86
C ARG A 138 -4.73 0.06 2.49
N LEU A 139 -3.70 0.47 3.22
CA LEU A 139 -2.90 1.66 2.92
C LEU A 139 -1.44 1.26 2.71
N THR A 140 -0.86 1.69 1.60
CA THR A 140 0.57 1.53 1.32
C THR A 140 1.19 2.90 1.13
N ILE A 141 2.29 3.18 1.81
CA ILE A 141 3.08 4.40 1.65
C ILE A 141 4.50 3.97 1.32
N ASP A 142 4.99 4.25 0.12
CA ASP A 142 6.26 3.71 -0.37
C ASP A 142 7.07 4.77 -1.14
N LYS A 143 8.39 4.79 -0.91
CA LYS A 143 9.33 5.76 -1.50
C LYS A 143 8.90 7.22 -1.30
N CYS A 144 8.29 7.53 -0.16
CA CYS A 144 7.76 8.86 0.12
C CYS A 144 8.71 9.66 1.02
N ALA A 145 8.74 10.98 0.86
CA ALA A 145 9.36 11.91 1.80
C ALA A 145 8.24 12.64 2.55
N LEU A 146 7.92 12.13 3.75
CA LEU A 146 6.77 12.58 4.53
C LEU A 146 7.16 12.73 6.00
N ASN A 147 6.39 13.54 6.70
CA ASN A 147 6.43 13.56 8.15
C ASN A 147 5.78 12.29 8.73
N LEU A 148 6.39 11.67 9.75
CA LEU A 148 5.88 10.44 10.35
C LEU A 148 4.53 10.65 11.08
N SER A 149 4.32 11.82 11.71
CA SER A 149 3.04 12.14 12.32
C SER A 149 1.92 12.22 11.27
N LEU A 150 2.22 12.74 10.09
CA LEU A 150 1.27 12.72 8.97
C LEU A 150 0.95 11.29 8.52
N VAL A 151 1.96 10.42 8.39
CA VAL A 151 1.74 8.99 8.06
C VAL A 151 0.76 8.35 9.05
N TYR A 152 0.95 8.61 10.35
CA TYR A 152 0.05 8.16 11.40
C TYR A 152 -1.37 8.72 11.24
N LEU A 153 -1.50 10.03 10.99
CA LEU A 153 -2.79 10.69 10.79
C LEU A 153 -3.54 10.16 9.56
N LEU A 154 -2.84 9.88 8.46
CA LEU A 154 -3.43 9.27 7.27
C LEU A 154 -3.93 7.86 7.55
N ALA A 155 -3.16 7.06 8.30
CA ALA A 155 -3.60 5.74 8.71
C ALA A 155 -4.82 5.82 9.64
N ALA A 156 -4.80 6.75 10.60
CA ALA A 156 -5.88 6.96 11.57
C ALA A 156 -7.12 7.64 10.97
N ALA A 157 -7.00 8.30 9.82
CA ALA A 157 -8.14 8.86 9.11
C ALA A 157 -9.03 7.76 8.51
N LEU A 158 -8.48 6.59 8.17
CA LEU A 158 -9.22 5.54 7.48
C LEU A 158 -9.90 4.59 8.49
N PRO A 159 -11.23 4.69 8.73
CA PRO A 159 -11.90 3.92 9.78
C PRO A 159 -11.91 2.41 9.51
N GLY A 160 -11.82 2.02 8.23
CA GLY A 160 -11.78 0.63 7.78
C GLY A 160 -10.39 -0.01 7.74
N LEU A 161 -9.33 0.76 8.05
CA LEU A 161 -7.95 0.32 7.81
C LEU A 161 -7.56 -0.89 8.66
N ARG A 162 -7.12 -1.95 7.99
CA ARG A 162 -6.67 -3.22 8.60
C ARG A 162 -5.26 -3.59 8.23
N HIS A 163 -4.78 -3.12 7.09
CA HIS A 163 -3.47 -3.45 6.55
C HIS A 163 -2.72 -2.15 6.25
N LEU A 164 -1.61 -1.93 6.95
CA LEU A 164 -0.73 -0.80 6.68
C LEU A 164 0.61 -1.35 6.19
N HIS A 165 1.10 -0.86 5.05
CA HIS A 165 2.44 -1.16 4.58
C HIS A 165 3.23 0.15 4.44
N LEU A 166 4.35 0.25 5.15
CA LEU A 166 5.29 1.37 5.07
C LEU A 166 6.55 0.88 4.37
N GLY A 167 6.73 1.31 3.12
CA GLY A 167 7.95 1.06 2.37
C GLY A 167 9.06 2.01 2.77
N VAL A 168 9.89 2.41 1.81
CA VAL A 168 10.98 3.36 2.08
C VAL A 168 10.41 4.76 2.34
N ILE A 169 10.51 5.25 3.58
CA ILE A 169 10.08 6.60 3.95
C ILE A 169 11.29 7.43 4.37
N MET A 170 11.45 8.59 3.74
CA MET A 170 12.42 9.60 4.15
C MET A 170 11.70 10.58 5.10
N PRO A 171 12.03 10.59 6.40
CA PRO A 171 11.36 11.47 7.36
C PRO A 171 11.71 12.91 7.04
N VAL A 172 10.67 13.73 6.84
CA VAL A 172 10.81 15.17 6.68
C VAL A 172 10.50 15.83 8.03
N LEU A 173 11.40 16.69 8.49
CA LEU A 173 11.15 17.57 9.62
C LEU A 173 9.99 18.50 9.22
N SER A 174 8.83 18.28 9.83
CA SER A 174 7.69 19.16 9.58
C SER A 174 7.67 20.29 10.59
N VAL A 175 7.28 21.47 10.11
CA VAL A 175 7.01 22.66 10.92
C VAL A 175 5.55 22.69 11.37
N LEU A 176 4.83 21.56 11.34
CA LEU A 176 3.46 21.48 11.83
C LEU A 176 3.41 22.04 13.27
N THR A 177 2.80 23.22 13.37
CA THR A 177 2.86 24.06 14.57
C THR A 177 1.92 23.53 15.66
N GLU A 178 0.96 22.70 15.28
CA GLU A 178 -0.07 22.14 16.15
C GLU A 178 -0.21 20.63 15.90
N PRO A 179 -0.28 19.80 16.96
CA PRO A 179 -0.56 18.38 16.82
C PRO A 179 -2.00 18.21 16.30
N LEU A 180 -2.15 17.59 15.13
CA LEU A 180 -3.48 17.27 14.60
C LEU A 180 -4.11 16.16 15.43
N ALA A 181 -5.40 16.30 15.74
CA ALA A 181 -6.14 15.33 16.52
C ALA A 181 -6.35 14.04 15.70
N GLN A 182 -6.14 12.90 16.36
CA GLN A 182 -6.45 11.59 15.78
C GLN A 182 -7.97 11.45 15.54
N LEU A 183 -8.37 11.10 14.31
CA LEU A 183 -9.79 10.93 13.96
C LEU A 183 -10.35 9.59 14.43
N HIS A 184 -9.62 8.50 14.20
CA HIS A 184 -10.03 7.15 14.59
C HIS A 184 -8.89 6.37 15.23
N PRO A 185 -9.18 5.46 16.19
CA PRO A 185 -8.18 4.54 16.71
C PRO A 185 -7.72 3.57 15.63
N LEU A 186 -6.42 3.27 15.57
CA LEU A 186 -5.88 2.28 14.62
C LEU A 186 -6.30 0.86 14.98
N ARG A 187 -6.95 0.18 14.03
CA ARG A 187 -7.42 -1.22 14.16
C ARG A 187 -6.68 -2.17 13.22
N LEU A 188 -5.35 -2.03 13.20
CA LEU A 188 -4.49 -2.79 12.30
C LEU A 188 -4.48 -4.28 12.67
N THR A 189 -4.66 -5.13 11.67
CA THR A 189 -4.51 -6.59 11.76
C THR A 189 -3.22 -7.06 11.11
N SER A 190 -2.66 -6.27 10.21
CA SER A 190 -1.43 -6.54 9.49
C SER A 190 -0.62 -5.27 9.33
N VAL A 191 0.67 -5.35 9.59
CA VAL A 191 1.63 -4.27 9.35
C VAL A 191 2.77 -4.81 8.50
N GLY A 192 3.10 -4.13 7.41
CA GLY A 192 4.25 -4.41 6.56
C GLY A 192 5.23 -3.25 6.63
N LEU A 193 6.53 -3.53 6.69
CA LEU A 193 7.57 -2.53 6.84
C LEU A 193 8.78 -2.92 5.98
N ASP A 194 9.22 -2.04 5.09
CA ASP A 194 10.49 -2.24 4.40
C ASP A 194 11.64 -1.83 5.32
N VAL A 195 12.47 -2.80 5.66
CA VAL A 195 13.58 -2.67 6.60
C VAL A 195 14.80 -2.13 5.83
N GLY A 196 14.88 -0.81 5.74
CA GLY A 196 16.04 -0.07 5.23
C GLY A 196 16.82 0.66 6.32
N SER A 197 17.77 1.53 5.96
CA SER A 197 18.58 2.31 6.92
C SER A 197 17.78 3.27 7.82
N VAL A 198 16.54 3.58 7.45
CA VAL A 198 15.67 4.56 8.12
C VAL A 198 14.60 3.88 9.00
N TYR A 199 14.57 2.54 9.01
CA TYR A 199 13.58 1.68 9.66
C TYR A 199 13.30 1.89 11.16
N PRO A 200 14.29 2.20 12.04
CA PRO A 200 14.05 2.13 13.49
C PRO A 200 13.05 3.17 14.03
N TYR A 201 12.97 4.34 13.39
CA TYR A 201 12.20 5.46 13.93
C TYR A 201 10.68 5.30 13.69
N GLY A 202 10.28 4.97 12.46
CA GLY A 202 8.85 4.83 12.13
C GLY A 202 8.19 3.62 12.80
N LEU A 203 8.94 2.55 13.04
CA LEU A 203 8.44 1.34 13.69
C LEU A 203 8.04 1.60 15.14
N ARG A 204 8.88 2.30 15.91
CA ARG A 204 8.65 2.54 17.34
C ARG A 204 7.31 3.21 17.57
N ASP A 205 7.11 4.34 16.89
CA ASP A 205 5.92 5.18 17.08
C ASP A 205 4.67 4.46 16.58
N LEU A 206 4.77 3.73 15.45
CA LEU A 206 3.66 2.95 14.94
C LEU A 206 3.27 1.83 15.92
N VAL A 207 4.23 1.03 16.37
CA VAL A 207 3.97 -0.13 17.25
C VAL A 207 3.42 0.32 18.59
N SER A 208 3.89 1.43 19.16
CA SER A 208 3.33 1.96 20.41
C SER A 208 1.86 2.35 20.32
N GLU A 209 1.37 2.73 19.13
CA GLU A 209 0.00 3.19 18.92
C GLU A 209 -0.97 2.08 18.47
N VAL A 210 -0.46 0.91 18.06
CA VAL A 210 -1.31 -0.22 17.66
C VAL A 210 -1.90 -0.88 18.91
N ARG A 211 -3.16 -0.52 19.22
CA ARG A 211 -3.93 -1.09 20.36
C ARG A 211 -4.69 -2.38 20.03
N ALA A 212 -4.73 -2.79 18.76
CA ALA A 212 -5.51 -3.93 18.27
C ALA A 212 -4.67 -5.22 18.18
N PRO A 213 -5.29 -6.42 18.15
CA PRO A 213 -4.56 -7.67 17.98
C PRO A 213 -3.93 -7.72 16.59
N LEU A 214 -2.64 -7.37 16.52
CA LEU A 214 -1.84 -7.45 15.32
C LEU A 214 -1.59 -8.93 15.01
N ARG A 215 -2.16 -9.41 13.91
CA ARG A 215 -2.09 -10.82 13.53
C ARG A 215 -0.89 -11.12 12.64
N SER A 216 -0.45 -10.14 11.85
CA SER A 216 0.64 -10.32 10.90
C SER A 216 1.61 -9.15 10.93
N ILE A 217 2.90 -9.46 10.93
CA ILE A 217 3.98 -8.50 10.66
C ILE A 217 4.73 -8.97 9.42
N THR A 218 4.96 -8.07 8.47
CA THR A 218 5.76 -8.34 7.27
C THR A 218 6.97 -7.42 7.26
N LEU A 219 8.17 -7.98 7.16
CA LEU A 219 9.43 -7.25 7.09
C LEU A 219 10.02 -7.42 5.69
N GLY A 220 10.07 -6.34 4.91
CA GLY A 220 10.66 -6.32 3.57
C GLY A 220 12.14 -5.96 3.62
N VAL A 221 13.04 -6.93 3.42
CA VAL A 221 14.48 -6.67 3.28
C VAL A 221 14.81 -6.63 1.79
N LEU A 222 14.69 -5.43 1.20
CA LEU A 222 14.83 -5.26 -0.23
C LEU A 222 16.27 -4.93 -0.62
N ALA A 223 16.80 -5.67 -1.60
CA ALA A 223 18.08 -5.40 -2.26
C ALA A 223 19.32 -5.37 -1.33
N ALA A 224 19.38 -6.27 -0.34
CA ALA A 224 20.59 -6.42 0.48
C ALA A 224 21.72 -7.05 -0.35
N PRO A 225 22.86 -6.36 -0.59
CA PRO A 225 23.96 -6.89 -1.41
C PRO A 225 24.70 -8.06 -0.76
N ASP A 226 24.73 -8.12 0.58
CA ASP A 226 25.37 -9.16 1.36
C ASP A 226 24.75 -9.27 2.77
N VAL A 227 25.22 -10.24 3.56
CA VAL A 227 24.75 -10.52 4.92
C VAL A 227 25.01 -9.36 5.89
N HIS A 228 26.08 -8.58 5.67
CA HIS A 228 26.45 -7.47 6.54
C HIS A 228 25.59 -6.22 6.27
N ALA A 229 25.04 -6.11 5.06
CA ALA A 229 24.07 -5.09 4.70
C ALA A 229 22.64 -5.38 5.20
N LEU A 230 22.39 -6.56 5.80
CA LEU A 230 21.10 -6.85 6.41
C LEU A 230 20.86 -5.91 7.60
N PRO A 231 19.69 -5.25 7.66
CA PRO A 231 19.35 -4.36 8.77
C PRO A 231 19.27 -5.13 10.09
N SER A 232 19.53 -4.44 11.20
CA SER A 232 19.29 -5.01 12.52
C SER A 232 17.79 -5.11 12.80
N PHE A 233 17.34 -6.28 13.23
CA PHE A 233 15.96 -6.53 13.67
C PHE A 233 15.80 -6.35 15.18
N ALA A 234 16.89 -6.18 15.94
CA ALA A 234 16.83 -5.97 17.38
C ALA A 234 15.90 -4.83 17.84
N PRO A 235 15.80 -3.67 17.13
CA PRO A 235 14.82 -2.65 17.47
C PRO A 235 13.38 -3.15 17.44
N LEU A 236 13.05 -4.08 16.54
CA LEU A 236 11.71 -4.67 16.49
C LEU A 236 11.42 -5.49 17.75
N ALA A 237 12.38 -6.32 18.18
CA ALA A 237 12.25 -7.09 19.42
C ALA A 237 11.94 -6.20 20.64
N ALA A 238 12.56 -5.01 20.70
CA ALA A 238 12.37 -4.07 21.80
C ALA A 238 10.97 -3.44 21.84
N HIS A 239 10.27 -3.38 20.69
CA HIS A 239 8.96 -2.73 20.58
C HIS A 239 7.80 -3.74 20.51
N ILE A 240 8.05 -4.97 20.04
CA ILE A 240 7.06 -6.04 20.12
C ILE A 240 7.01 -6.55 21.56
N GLY A 241 6.18 -5.89 22.39
CA GLY A 241 5.93 -6.33 23.76
C GLY A 241 5.23 -7.68 23.83
N GLU A 242 5.23 -8.32 25.01
CA GLU A 242 4.60 -9.64 25.23
C GLU A 242 3.12 -9.68 24.79
N ALA A 243 2.39 -8.59 24.97
CA ALA A 243 0.98 -8.51 24.59
C ALA A 243 0.80 -8.64 23.06
N LEU A 244 1.67 -8.01 22.27
CA LEU A 244 1.63 -8.08 20.81
C LEU A 244 2.02 -9.48 20.34
N MET A 245 3.08 -10.05 20.94
CA MET A 245 3.55 -11.42 20.68
C MET A 245 2.41 -12.44 20.82
N ARG A 246 1.57 -12.33 21.86
CA ARG A 246 0.45 -13.27 22.09
C ARG A 246 -0.63 -13.22 21.00
N THR A 247 -0.71 -12.12 20.25
CA THR A 247 -1.72 -11.95 19.19
C THR A 247 -1.19 -12.26 17.79
N LEU A 248 0.12 -12.31 17.63
CA LEU A 248 0.80 -12.53 16.37
C LEU A 248 0.59 -13.98 15.92
N LYS A 249 0.02 -14.15 14.72
CA LYS A 249 -0.19 -15.47 14.10
C LYS A 249 0.85 -15.78 13.05
N GLU A 250 1.41 -14.75 12.45
CA GLU A 250 2.32 -14.89 11.33
C GLU A 250 3.31 -13.73 11.31
N GLU A 251 4.58 -14.06 11.12
CA GLU A 251 5.62 -13.08 10.81
C GLU A 251 6.27 -13.49 9.50
N ARG A 252 6.27 -12.59 8.52
CA ARG A 252 6.85 -12.85 7.21
C ARG A 252 8.05 -11.94 6.99
N VAL A 253 9.19 -12.52 6.64
CA VAL A 253 10.31 -11.76 6.13
C VAL A 253 10.37 -11.98 4.62
N LEU A 254 10.00 -10.94 3.88
CA LEU A 254 10.13 -10.89 2.44
C LEU A 254 11.52 -10.37 2.13
N TYR A 255 12.29 -11.05 1.30
CA TYR A 255 13.63 -10.56 0.95
C TYR A 255 13.91 -10.69 -0.55
N SER A 256 14.70 -9.75 -1.05
CA SER A 256 15.23 -9.77 -2.41
C SER A 256 16.74 -9.48 -2.41
N GLY A 257 17.49 -10.20 -3.23
CA GLY A 257 18.95 -10.06 -3.33
C GLY A 257 19.71 -11.38 -3.42
N PRO A 258 21.06 -11.31 -3.46
CA PRO A 258 21.95 -12.48 -3.50
C PRO A 258 22.11 -13.19 -2.15
N VAL A 259 21.64 -12.62 -1.05
CA VAL A 259 21.79 -13.20 0.29
C VAL A 259 21.08 -14.56 0.39
N PRO A 260 21.77 -15.63 0.83
CA PRO A 260 21.14 -16.93 1.05
C PRO A 260 20.06 -16.87 2.13
N GLU A 261 18.96 -17.60 1.93
CA GLU A 261 17.84 -17.68 2.89
C GLU A 261 18.31 -18.12 4.29
N SER A 262 19.26 -19.06 4.35
CA SER A 262 19.82 -19.57 5.60
C SER A 262 20.49 -18.49 6.45
N ALA A 263 21.16 -17.52 5.81
CA ALA A 263 21.82 -16.43 6.53
C ALA A 263 20.80 -15.43 7.11
N ILE A 264 19.68 -15.23 6.42
CA ILE A 264 18.57 -14.41 6.91
C ILE A 264 17.90 -15.09 8.10
N LEU A 265 17.62 -16.39 7.99
CA LEU A 265 17.08 -17.20 9.08
C LEU A 265 17.99 -17.19 10.31
N GLU A 266 19.30 -17.38 10.14
CA GLU A 266 20.26 -17.35 11.25
C GLU A 266 20.26 -15.98 11.96
N LYS A 267 20.24 -14.89 11.18
CA LYS A 267 20.17 -13.53 11.74
C LYS A 267 18.87 -13.30 12.51
N LEU A 268 17.73 -13.73 11.98
CA LEU A 268 16.43 -13.62 12.64
C LEU A 268 16.36 -14.49 13.90
N GLN A 269 16.91 -15.70 13.88
CA GLN A 269 17.02 -16.56 15.06
C GLN A 269 17.81 -15.89 16.19
N ARG A 270 18.92 -15.23 15.83
CA ARG A 270 19.78 -14.53 16.78
C ARG A 270 19.14 -13.26 17.33
N GLU A 271 18.46 -12.48 16.48
CA GLU A 271 17.95 -11.14 16.85
C GLU A 271 16.49 -11.14 17.32
N LEU A 272 15.70 -12.16 16.94
CA LEU A 272 14.29 -12.35 17.30
C LEU A 272 14.03 -13.77 17.86
N PRO A 273 14.77 -14.23 18.89
CA PRO A 273 14.72 -15.62 19.35
C PRO A 273 13.33 -16.06 19.83
N VAL A 274 12.56 -15.14 20.45
CA VAL A 274 11.21 -15.43 20.95
C VAL A 274 10.22 -15.68 19.81
N ILE A 275 10.28 -14.86 18.76
CA ILE A 275 9.44 -15.01 17.56
C ILE A 275 9.76 -16.33 16.88
N HIS A 276 11.05 -16.63 16.74
CA HIS A 276 11.49 -17.88 16.14
C HIS A 276 10.98 -19.10 16.92
N ALA A 277 11.10 -19.09 18.26
CA ALA A 277 10.64 -20.17 19.12
C ALA A 277 9.12 -20.42 19.03
N MET A 278 8.32 -19.41 18.66
CA MET A 278 6.88 -19.56 18.43
C MET A 278 6.52 -20.23 17.09
N GLY A 279 7.47 -20.42 16.18
CA GLY A 279 7.23 -21.05 14.88
C GLY A 279 6.35 -20.22 13.93
N VAL A 280 6.17 -18.93 14.21
CA VAL A 280 5.35 -18.01 13.39
C VAL A 280 6.15 -17.35 12.27
N LEU A 281 7.47 -17.48 12.28
CA LEU A 281 8.38 -16.87 11.32
C LEU A 281 8.41 -17.66 10.00
N LYS A 282 8.11 -16.96 8.90
CA LYS A 282 8.28 -17.44 7.52
C LYS A 282 9.23 -16.52 6.78
N VAL A 283 10.12 -17.09 5.99
CA VAL A 283 11.00 -16.35 5.10
C VAL A 283 10.60 -16.67 3.68
N GLU A 284 10.35 -15.65 2.87
CA GLU A 284 9.91 -15.79 1.47
C GLU A 284 10.80 -14.91 0.58
N ARG A 285 11.34 -15.49 -0.49
CA ARG A 285 12.08 -14.74 -1.50
C ARG A 285 11.11 -14.12 -2.50
N VAL A 286 11.25 -12.81 -2.75
CA VAL A 286 10.44 -12.02 -3.69
C VAL A 286 11.25 -11.50 -4.87
#